data_AF-A0A1V5R0F1-F1
#
_entry.id   AF-A0A1V5R0F1-F1
#
_cell.length_a   1.000
_cell.length_b   1.000
_cell.length_c   1.000
_cell.angle_alpha   90.00
_cell.angle_beta   90.00
_cell.angle_gamma   90.00
#
_symmetry.space_group_name_H-M   'P 1'
#
loop_
_entity.id
_entity.type
_entity.pdbx_description
1 polymer ?
#
loop_
_entity_poly.entity_id
_entity_poly.type
_entity_poly.pdbx_seq_one_letter_code
_entity_poly.pdbx_strand_id
1 'polypeptide(L)'
;MYYLSLNMFTQNAIKQMEQLIKKSQQQQSKGLILDLRFNTGGLLNSVVDIAGMFLEKGSLVVETKNRDNKVIDRYVTTRTPIVDRSIPLFILVNNYTASAAEILAGVLQCYSSKDNKFLAFVVGTKTFGKGSVQEVIPVSNDCAIKLTIALYNLPNNFSIQGTGVTPDFEIDQKLPPSEDVKWFNRFFGRESNLKNTIKLDAKEKDKEKEQKNKKDAKQNSEKSWYERKRELISSDYMILSTVRLIEMLDLVQKAYPEKTKKRADILSLLVTLFNPGDSLDIEELKM
;
A
#
# COMPACT_ATOMS: atom_id res chain seq x y z
N MET A 1 3.78 2.68 -18.99
CA MET A 1 3.58 2.58 -17.52
C MET A 1 4.89 2.14 -16.90
N TYR A 2 5.14 2.47 -15.65
CA TYR A 2 6.36 2.09 -14.95
C TYR A 2 6.04 1.39 -13.64
N TYR A 3 6.74 0.30 -13.34
CA TYR A 3 6.51 -0.53 -12.16
C TYR A 3 7.77 -0.57 -11.28
N LEU A 4 7.59 -0.37 -9.98
CA LEU A 4 8.61 -0.60 -8.96
C LEU A 4 8.01 -1.40 -7.82
N SER A 5 8.69 -2.47 -7.42
CA SER A 5 8.39 -3.19 -6.17
C SER A 5 9.43 -2.81 -5.13
N LEU A 6 8.94 -2.31 -3.99
CA LEU A 6 9.74 -2.00 -2.81
C LEU A 6 9.28 -2.90 -1.68
N ASN A 7 10.10 -3.87 -1.31
CA ASN A 7 9.79 -4.80 -0.21
C ASN A 7 10.25 -4.27 1.15
N MET A 8 11.06 -3.22 1.19
CA MET A 8 11.52 -2.57 2.43
C MET A 8 12.01 -1.14 2.17
N PHE A 9 11.76 -0.25 3.12
CA PHE A 9 12.26 1.13 3.08
C PHE A 9 13.70 1.22 3.61
N THR A 10 14.64 1.31 2.68
CA THR A 10 16.07 1.53 2.93
C THR A 10 16.51 2.86 2.31
N GLN A 11 17.75 3.28 2.52
CA GLN A 11 18.30 4.42 1.78
C GLN A 11 18.33 4.15 0.26
N ASN A 12 18.51 2.90 -0.17
CA ASN A 12 18.50 2.54 -1.59
C ASN A 12 17.11 2.65 -2.22
N ALA A 13 16.03 2.46 -1.44
CA ALA A 13 14.65 2.63 -1.91
C ALA A 13 14.40 4.05 -2.46
N ILE A 14 15.01 5.06 -1.84
CA ILE A 14 14.94 6.46 -2.29
C ILE A 14 15.49 6.58 -3.72
N LYS A 15 16.68 6.00 -3.97
CA LYS A 15 17.34 6.03 -5.29
C LYS A 15 16.51 5.29 -6.35
N GLN A 16 15.97 4.12 -6.01
CA GLN A 16 15.13 3.35 -6.93
C GLN A 16 13.86 4.11 -7.32
N MET A 17 13.22 4.77 -6.35
CA MET A 17 12.03 5.57 -6.60
C MET A 17 12.34 6.80 -7.46
N GLU A 18 13.43 7.50 -7.17
CA GLU A 18 13.86 8.64 -7.97
C GLU A 18 14.17 8.25 -9.43
N GLN A 19 14.81 7.10 -9.64
CA GLN A 19 15.04 6.55 -10.97
C GLN A 19 13.75 6.18 -11.70
N LEU A 20 12.77 5.61 -11.00
CA LEU A 20 11.46 5.29 -11.57
C LEU A 20 10.77 6.56 -12.10
N ILE A 21 10.71 7.61 -11.28
CA ILE A 21 10.06 8.88 -11.62
C ILE A 21 10.76 9.56 -12.80
N LYS A 22 12.10 9.61 -12.79
CA LYS A 22 12.85 10.22 -13.90
C LYS A 22 12.61 9.49 -15.23
N LYS A 23 12.61 8.15 -15.21
CA LYS A 23 12.33 7.36 -16.41
C LYS A 23 10.89 7.54 -16.89
N SER A 24 9.93 7.62 -15.98
CA SER A 24 8.52 7.77 -16.34
C SER A 24 8.19 9.09 -17.05
N GLN A 25 8.94 10.15 -16.72
CA GLN A 25 8.81 11.47 -17.35
C GLN A 25 9.42 11.52 -18.75
N GLN A 26 10.55 10.85 -18.96
CA GLN A 26 11.24 10.84 -20.27
C GLN A 26 10.41 10.19 -21.39
N GLN A 27 9.51 9.26 -21.04
CA GLN A 27 8.73 8.48 -22.00
C GLN A 27 7.22 8.74 -21.95
N GLN A 28 6.78 9.87 -21.37
CA GLN A 28 5.36 10.24 -21.21
C GLN A 28 4.48 9.05 -20.75
N SER A 29 4.74 8.56 -19.55
CA SER A 29 4.03 7.38 -19.05
C SER A 29 2.57 7.68 -18.67
N LYS A 30 1.67 6.75 -19.00
CA LYS A 30 0.26 6.79 -18.57
C LYS A 30 0.03 6.63 -17.05
N GLY A 31 1.04 6.17 -16.30
CA GLY A 31 0.91 5.89 -14.88
C GLY A 31 2.10 5.15 -14.28
N LEU A 32 2.23 5.29 -12.97
CA LEU A 32 3.20 4.62 -12.10
C LEU A 32 2.51 3.55 -11.25
N ILE A 33 3.15 2.40 -11.07
CA ILE A 33 2.74 1.36 -10.14
C ILE A 33 3.87 1.20 -9.10
N LEU A 34 3.54 1.47 -7.84
CA LEU A 34 4.40 1.22 -6.69
C LEU A 34 3.84 0.03 -5.90
N ASP A 35 4.53 -1.10 -5.96
CA ASP A 35 4.13 -2.32 -5.28
C ASP A 35 4.76 -2.40 -3.88
N LEU A 36 3.93 -2.20 -2.86
CA LEU A 36 4.27 -2.28 -1.44
C LEU A 36 3.69 -3.55 -0.78
N ARG A 37 3.19 -4.50 -1.57
CA ARG A 37 2.74 -5.79 -1.03
C ARG A 37 3.91 -6.48 -0.34
N PHE A 38 3.65 -7.07 0.83
CA PHE A 38 4.67 -7.71 1.66
C PHE A 38 5.78 -6.79 2.18
N ASN A 39 5.62 -5.46 2.07
CA ASN A 39 6.55 -4.50 2.65
C ASN A 39 6.20 -4.25 4.12
N THR A 40 7.06 -4.74 5.04
CA THR A 40 6.84 -4.62 6.48
C THR A 40 7.28 -3.25 7.06
N GLY A 41 7.64 -2.30 6.22
CA GLY A 41 8.10 -0.97 6.58
C GLY A 41 9.61 -0.77 6.39
N GLY A 42 10.26 -0.16 7.37
CA GLY A 42 11.68 0.18 7.32
C GLY A 42 11.94 1.57 7.88
N LEU A 43 12.91 2.27 7.30
CA LEU A 43 13.32 3.59 7.76
C LEU A 43 12.23 4.64 7.49
N LEU A 44 11.73 5.29 8.54
CA LEU A 44 10.74 6.36 8.43
C LEU A 44 11.26 7.53 7.59
N ASN A 45 12.53 7.91 7.74
CA ASN A 45 13.12 8.99 6.95
C ASN A 45 13.12 8.70 5.44
N SER A 46 13.30 7.43 5.04
CA SER A 46 13.16 7.04 3.62
C SER A 46 11.74 7.28 3.10
N VAL A 47 10.72 7.08 3.95
CA VAL A 47 9.32 7.36 3.60
C VAL A 47 9.08 8.87 3.48
N VAL A 48 9.64 9.67 4.40
CA VAL A 48 9.57 11.14 4.33
C VAL A 48 10.19 11.67 3.03
N ASP A 49 11.36 11.15 2.65
CA ASP A 49 12.05 11.53 1.42
C ASP A 49 11.28 11.11 0.16
N ILE A 50 10.73 9.89 0.14
CA ILE A 50 9.91 9.40 -0.97
C ILE A 50 8.61 10.21 -1.08
N ALA A 51 7.93 10.49 0.04
CA ALA A 51 6.73 11.33 0.03
C ALA A 51 7.04 12.74 -0.51
N GLY A 52 8.20 13.30 -0.17
CA GLY A 52 8.68 14.57 -0.71
C GLY A 52 8.98 14.58 -2.22
N MET A 53 9.01 13.43 -2.89
CA MET A 53 9.06 13.38 -4.37
C MET A 53 7.71 13.71 -5.01
N PHE A 54 6.61 13.59 -4.26
CA PHE A 54 5.24 13.81 -4.71
C PHE A 54 4.60 15.06 -4.11
N LEU A 55 4.81 15.28 -2.81
CA LEU A 55 4.19 16.35 -2.04
C LEU A 55 5.07 17.61 -2.02
N GLU A 56 4.44 18.77 -1.85
CA GLU A 56 5.17 20.04 -1.66
C GLU A 56 6.09 19.97 -0.45
N LYS A 57 7.21 20.68 -0.50
CA LYS A 57 8.13 20.83 0.64
C LYS A 57 7.39 21.41 1.85
N GLY A 58 7.62 20.83 3.04
CA GLY A 58 6.96 21.21 4.28
C GLY A 58 5.59 20.55 4.51
N SER A 59 5.15 19.67 3.61
CA SER A 59 3.93 18.87 3.80
C SER A 59 4.13 17.88 4.95
N LEU A 60 3.16 17.79 5.87
CA LEU A 60 3.19 16.85 6.98
C LEU A 60 3.08 15.42 6.45
N VAL A 61 4.04 14.56 6.76
CA VAL A 61 3.99 13.15 6.37
C VAL A 61 3.28 12.33 7.43
N VAL A 62 3.73 12.47 8.67
CA VAL A 62 3.18 11.79 9.83
C VAL A 62 3.54 12.58 11.09
N GLU A 63 2.68 12.54 12.09
CA GLU A 63 3.00 12.97 13.45
C GLU A 63 2.87 11.81 14.43
N THR A 64 3.67 11.83 15.49
CA THR A 64 3.62 10.83 16.56
C THR A 64 2.89 11.43 17.76
N LYS A 65 1.95 10.69 18.32
CA LYS A 65 1.19 11.09 19.52
C LYS A 65 1.41 10.11 20.64
N ASN A 66 1.67 10.63 21.85
CA ASN A 66 1.76 9.79 23.04
C ASN A 66 0.36 9.36 23.52
N ARG A 67 0.30 8.62 24.64
CA ARG A 67 -0.96 8.14 25.24
C ARG A 67 -1.95 9.25 25.61
N ASP A 68 -1.47 10.46 25.86
CA ASP A 68 -2.28 11.63 26.24
C ASP A 68 -2.70 12.45 25.01
N ASN A 69 -2.56 11.87 23.80
CA ASN A 69 -2.78 12.52 22.50
C ASN A 69 -1.93 13.77 22.24
N LYS A 70 -0.87 13.99 23.01
CA LYS A 70 0.09 15.07 22.78
C LYS A 70 1.02 14.68 21.64
N VAL A 71 1.15 15.58 20.66
CA VAL A 71 2.14 15.45 19.58
C VAL A 71 3.54 15.53 20.19
N ILE A 72 4.35 14.49 19.94
CA ILE A 72 5.75 14.44 20.40
C ILE A 72 6.73 14.73 19.26
N ASP A 73 6.46 14.25 18.03
CA ASP A 73 7.25 14.58 16.84
C ASP A 73 6.37 14.83 15.62
N ARG A 74 6.95 15.57 14.66
CA ARG A 74 6.38 15.81 13.34
C ARG A 74 7.43 15.56 12.26
N TYR A 75 7.05 14.78 11.27
CA TYR A 75 7.88 14.48 10.11
C TYR A 75 7.29 15.19 8.90
N VAL A 76 8.06 16.08 8.30
CA VAL A 76 7.62 16.88 7.14
C VAL A 76 8.54 16.65 5.96
N THR A 77 8.02 16.79 4.74
CA THR A 77 8.83 16.68 3.53
C THR A 77 9.89 17.77 3.49
N THR A 78 11.13 17.40 3.18
CA THR A 78 12.29 18.32 3.18
C THR A 78 12.72 18.74 1.78
N ARG A 79 12.32 17.97 0.76
CA ARG A 79 12.70 18.17 -0.65
C ARG A 79 11.53 18.70 -1.49
N THR A 80 11.88 19.28 -2.63
CA THR A 80 10.92 19.73 -3.64
C THR A 80 10.41 18.51 -4.43
N PRO A 81 9.11 18.42 -4.74
CA PRO A 81 8.57 17.33 -5.54
C PRO A 81 9.19 17.31 -6.94
N ILE A 82 9.47 16.10 -7.40
CA ILE A 82 10.10 15.83 -8.70
C ILE A 82 9.17 15.13 -9.67
N VAL A 83 8.02 14.62 -9.21
CA VAL A 83 7.05 13.90 -10.05
C VAL A 83 6.32 14.86 -11.00
N ASP A 84 5.99 14.35 -12.19
CA ASP A 84 5.02 15.02 -13.04
C ASP A 84 3.61 14.71 -12.50
N ARG A 85 2.93 15.75 -12.06
CA ARG A 85 1.61 15.68 -11.42
C ARG A 85 0.50 15.14 -12.32
N SER A 86 0.71 15.16 -13.63
CA SER A 86 -0.22 14.56 -14.60
C SER A 86 -0.16 13.03 -14.61
N ILE A 87 0.93 12.43 -14.11
CA ILE A 87 1.13 10.98 -14.10
C ILE A 87 0.50 10.40 -12.81
N PRO A 88 -0.56 9.60 -12.90
CA PRO A 88 -1.19 9.00 -11.72
C PRO A 88 -0.30 7.89 -11.12
N LEU A 89 -0.33 7.79 -9.79
CA LEU A 89 0.33 6.74 -9.01
C LEU A 89 -0.70 5.72 -8.51
N PHE A 90 -0.44 4.45 -8.73
CA PHE A 90 -1.20 3.34 -8.15
C PHE A 90 -0.30 2.59 -7.18
N ILE A 91 -0.72 2.47 -5.92
CA ILE A 91 0.05 1.86 -4.84
C ILE A 91 -0.59 0.51 -4.52
N LEU A 92 0.12 -0.59 -4.80
CA LEU A 92 -0.38 -1.92 -4.47
C LEU A 92 -0.06 -2.24 -3.03
N VAL A 93 -1.07 -2.67 -2.28
CA VAL A 93 -0.94 -3.02 -0.87
C VAL A 93 -1.66 -4.34 -0.57
N ASN A 94 -1.25 -4.98 0.52
CA ASN A 94 -1.97 -6.12 1.06
C ASN A 94 -1.90 -6.12 2.58
N ASN A 95 -2.48 -7.13 3.20
CA ASN A 95 -2.50 -7.31 4.64
C ASN A 95 -1.09 -7.54 5.27
N TYR A 96 -0.04 -7.67 4.47
CA TYR A 96 1.35 -7.72 4.92
C TYR A 96 2.09 -6.38 4.76
N THR A 97 1.47 -5.39 4.12
CA THR A 97 1.95 -4.01 4.08
C THR A 97 1.81 -3.42 5.48
N ALA A 98 2.92 -3.01 6.10
CA ALA A 98 2.93 -2.59 7.51
C ALA A 98 3.81 -1.36 7.78
N SER A 99 3.49 -0.62 8.85
CA SER A 99 4.34 0.43 9.42
C SER A 99 4.70 1.52 8.41
N ALA A 100 5.98 1.77 8.13
CA ALA A 100 6.43 2.81 7.21
C ALA A 100 5.76 2.71 5.82
N ALA A 101 5.44 1.49 5.35
CA ALA A 101 4.72 1.29 4.10
C ALA A 101 3.28 1.81 4.14
N GLU A 102 2.60 1.63 5.27
CA GLU A 102 1.25 2.16 5.49
C GLU A 102 1.27 3.68 5.59
N ILE A 103 2.30 4.25 6.22
CA ILE A 103 2.48 5.71 6.27
C ILE A 103 2.60 6.27 4.85
N LEU A 104 3.43 5.67 3.98
CA LEU A 104 3.58 6.15 2.60
C LEU A 104 2.29 6.02 1.80
N ALA A 105 1.61 4.87 1.86
CA ALA A 105 0.36 4.65 1.14
C ALA A 105 -0.72 5.64 1.61
N GLY A 106 -0.89 5.76 2.93
CA GLY A 106 -1.92 6.59 3.55
C GLY A 106 -1.68 8.09 3.35
N VAL A 107 -0.44 8.58 3.48
CA VAL A 107 -0.14 10.01 3.29
C VAL A 107 -0.40 10.45 1.84
N LEU A 108 0.03 9.65 0.86
CA LEU A 108 -0.16 9.97 -0.55
C LEU A 108 -1.65 9.91 -0.93
N GLN A 109 -2.39 8.91 -0.43
CA GLN A 109 -3.84 8.83 -0.61
C GLN A 109 -4.57 10.03 0.01
N CYS A 110 -4.17 10.42 1.23
CA CYS A 110 -4.73 11.55 1.96
C CYS A 110 -4.57 12.87 1.20
N TYR A 111 -3.34 13.21 0.79
CA TYR A 111 -3.10 14.45 0.06
C TYR A 111 -3.70 14.44 -1.34
N SER A 112 -3.71 13.30 -2.01
CA SER A 112 -4.37 13.17 -3.31
C SER A 112 -5.86 13.52 -3.19
N SER A 113 -6.52 13.06 -2.12
CA SER A 113 -7.93 13.36 -1.84
C SER A 113 -8.16 14.83 -1.46
N LYS A 114 -7.23 15.45 -0.74
CA LYS A 114 -7.36 16.82 -0.26
C LYS A 114 -7.15 17.85 -1.36
N ASP A 115 -6.05 17.73 -2.11
CA ASP A 115 -5.58 18.83 -2.95
C ASP A 115 -5.94 18.66 -4.43
N ASN A 116 -6.29 17.45 -4.87
CA ASN A 116 -6.51 17.09 -6.29
C ASN A 116 -5.36 17.48 -7.24
N LYS A 117 -4.19 17.86 -6.70
CA LYS A 117 -3.01 18.29 -7.46
C LYS A 117 -2.21 17.12 -8.01
N PHE A 118 -2.29 15.96 -7.38
CA PHE A 118 -1.72 14.71 -7.88
C PHE A 118 -2.71 13.57 -7.61
N LEU A 119 -2.70 12.58 -8.48
CA LEU A 119 -3.56 11.42 -8.36
C LEU A 119 -2.75 10.24 -7.80
N ALA A 120 -3.13 9.79 -6.60
CA ALA A 120 -2.66 8.55 -6.02
C ALA A 120 -3.84 7.70 -5.59
N PHE A 121 -3.82 6.43 -5.98
CA PHE A 121 -4.85 5.44 -5.65
C PHE A 121 -4.19 4.24 -4.98
N VAL A 122 -4.79 3.75 -3.90
CA VAL A 122 -4.37 2.54 -3.21
C VAL A 122 -5.21 1.38 -3.76
N VAL A 123 -4.55 0.30 -4.17
CA VAL A 123 -5.17 -0.87 -4.79
C VAL A 123 -4.77 -2.12 -4.02
N GLY A 124 -5.71 -3.02 -3.78
CA GLY A 124 -5.43 -4.32 -3.18
C GLY A 124 -6.32 -4.62 -1.99
N THR A 125 -5.74 -5.06 -0.88
CA THR A 125 -6.48 -5.37 0.35
C THR A 125 -6.04 -4.48 1.52
N LYS A 126 -6.91 -4.34 2.53
CA LYS A 126 -6.60 -3.53 3.72
C LYS A 126 -5.26 -3.93 4.34
N THR A 127 -4.45 -2.94 4.69
CA THR A 127 -3.09 -3.15 5.23
C THR A 127 -3.09 -3.68 6.68
N PHE A 128 -1.91 -3.99 7.19
CA PHE A 128 -1.74 -4.71 8.46
C PHE A 128 -2.27 -3.96 9.69
N GLY A 129 -2.06 -2.64 9.75
CA GLY A 129 -2.49 -1.76 10.82
C GLY A 129 -1.42 -1.36 11.84
N LYS A 130 -0.12 -1.58 11.58
CA LYS A 130 0.93 -1.28 12.56
C LYS A 130 1.22 0.23 12.60
N GLY A 131 0.53 0.93 13.47
CA GLY A 131 0.66 2.37 13.70
C GLY A 131 1.48 2.75 14.92
N SER A 132 2.23 1.84 15.54
CA SER A 132 2.96 2.11 16.78
C SER A 132 4.44 2.43 16.57
N VAL A 133 4.94 3.37 17.36
CA VAL A 133 6.36 3.74 17.47
C VAL A 133 6.95 3.00 18.66
N GLN A 134 8.02 2.25 18.41
CA GLN A 134 8.73 1.49 19.44
C GLN A 134 10.15 2.00 19.59
N GLU A 135 10.56 2.22 20.83
CA GLU A 135 11.91 2.61 21.22
C GLU A 135 12.57 1.45 21.98
N VAL A 136 13.88 1.28 21.78
CA VAL A 136 14.69 0.31 22.53
C VAL A 136 15.45 1.08 23.60
N ILE A 137 15.05 0.89 24.85
CA ILE A 137 15.60 1.58 26.02
C ILE A 137 16.55 0.61 26.73
N PRO A 138 17.87 0.86 26.74
CA PRO A 138 18.81 0.06 27.51
C PRO A 138 18.50 0.16 29.00
N VAL A 139 18.47 -0.98 29.71
CA VAL A 139 18.24 -1.03 31.17
C VAL A 139 19.43 -1.60 31.94
N SER A 140 20.33 -2.30 31.24
CA SER A 140 21.64 -2.73 31.73
C SER A 140 22.56 -2.99 30.53
N ASN A 141 23.79 -3.44 30.78
CA ASN A 141 24.78 -3.69 29.71
C ASN A 141 24.32 -4.71 28.66
N ASP A 142 23.51 -5.70 29.05
CA ASP A 142 23.09 -6.81 28.17
C ASP A 142 21.57 -6.90 28.00
N CYS A 143 20.80 -5.94 28.54
CA CYS A 143 19.35 -5.93 28.50
C CYS A 143 18.79 -4.60 28.00
N ALA A 144 17.74 -4.69 27.18
CA ALA A 144 16.96 -3.54 26.76
C ALA A 144 15.47 -3.85 26.76
N ILE A 145 14.65 -2.82 26.99
CA ILE A 145 13.20 -2.89 26.87
C ILE A 145 12.81 -2.29 25.53
N LYS A 146 12.05 -3.04 24.74
CA LYS A 146 11.39 -2.50 23.55
C LYS A 146 10.01 -2.00 23.93
N LEU A 147 9.84 -0.69 24.04
CA LEU A 147 8.63 -0.06 24.55
C LEU A 147 7.90 0.70 23.44
N THR A 148 6.59 0.53 23.34
CA THR A 148 5.73 1.38 22.51
C THR A 148 5.53 2.72 23.22
N ILE A 149 5.96 3.81 22.60
CA ILE A 149 5.93 5.16 23.20
C ILE A 149 4.88 6.08 22.58
N ALA A 150 4.47 5.79 21.33
CA ALA A 150 3.57 6.66 20.57
C ALA A 150 2.87 5.93 19.43
N LEU A 151 1.88 6.61 18.84
CA LEU A 151 1.15 6.18 17.65
C LEU A 151 1.34 7.17 16.50
N TYR A 152 1.48 6.64 15.29
CA TYR A 152 1.51 7.38 14.03
C TYR A 152 0.13 7.86 13.63
N ASN A 153 0.03 9.16 13.37
CA ASN A 153 -1.17 9.83 12.87
C ASN A 153 -0.86 10.51 11.55
N LEU A 154 -1.71 10.24 10.55
CA LEU A 154 -1.66 10.87 9.23
C LEU A 154 -2.19 12.32 9.29
N PRO A 155 -1.98 13.13 8.24
CA PRO A 155 -2.35 14.57 8.25
C PRO A 155 -3.84 14.86 8.43
N ASN A 156 -4.70 13.90 8.14
CA ASN A 156 -6.14 13.96 8.40
C ASN A 156 -6.53 13.51 9.83
N ASN A 157 -5.56 13.45 10.75
CA ASN A 157 -5.72 12.94 12.11
C ASN A 157 -6.18 11.47 12.19
N PHE A 158 -5.98 10.70 11.12
CA PHE A 158 -6.27 9.27 11.10
C PHE A 158 -5.10 8.48 11.69
N SER A 159 -5.38 7.63 12.68
CA SER A 159 -4.40 6.69 13.23
C SER A 159 -4.41 5.40 12.42
N ILE A 160 -3.21 4.97 12.00
CA ILE A 160 -3.03 3.69 11.28
C ILE A 160 -3.23 2.50 12.25
N GLN A 161 -2.98 2.71 13.54
CA GLN A 161 -2.94 1.66 14.56
C GLN A 161 -4.23 0.83 14.59
N GLY A 162 -4.11 -0.49 14.45
CA GLY A 162 -5.23 -1.45 14.51
C GLY A 162 -6.22 -1.38 13.34
N THR A 163 -6.18 -0.31 12.53
CA THR A 163 -7.10 -0.11 11.41
C THR A 163 -6.43 -0.42 10.08
N GLY A 164 -5.22 0.10 9.86
CA GLY A 164 -4.55 0.08 8.55
C GLY A 164 -5.11 1.11 7.58
N VAL A 165 -4.52 1.16 6.39
CA VAL A 165 -4.96 1.93 5.23
C VAL A 165 -5.95 1.09 4.43
N THR A 166 -7.12 1.67 4.15
CA THR A 166 -8.16 1.06 3.30
C THR A 166 -7.85 1.37 1.83
N PRO A 167 -7.83 0.38 0.95
CA PRO A 167 -7.63 0.61 -0.48
C PRO A 167 -8.80 1.38 -1.09
N ASP A 168 -8.52 2.20 -2.12
CA ASP A 168 -9.54 2.82 -2.95
C ASP A 168 -10.22 1.80 -3.88
N PHE A 169 -9.43 0.83 -4.36
CA PHE A 169 -9.90 -0.30 -5.16
C PHE A 169 -9.61 -1.60 -4.43
N GLU A 170 -10.65 -2.24 -3.90
CA GLU A 170 -10.51 -3.53 -3.24
C GLU A 170 -10.35 -4.64 -4.29
N ILE A 171 -9.15 -5.19 -4.37
CA ILE A 171 -8.78 -6.25 -5.31
C ILE A 171 -8.06 -7.32 -4.50
N ASP A 172 -8.75 -8.42 -4.24
CA ASP A 172 -8.14 -9.59 -3.64
C ASP A 172 -7.74 -10.58 -4.76
N GLN A 173 -6.59 -11.24 -4.59
CA GLN A 173 -6.23 -12.32 -5.51
C GLN A 173 -7.22 -13.47 -5.32
N LYS A 174 -8.18 -13.61 -6.24
CA LYS A 174 -9.05 -14.78 -6.36
C LYS A 174 -8.26 -15.99 -6.92
N LEU A 175 -7.16 -16.36 -6.28
CA LEU A 175 -6.76 -17.77 -6.24
C LEU A 175 -7.25 -18.25 -4.89
N PRO A 176 -8.02 -19.37 -4.78
CA PRO A 176 -8.46 -19.85 -3.48
C PRO A 176 -7.20 -19.96 -2.61
N PRO A 177 -7.07 -19.13 -1.56
CA PRO A 177 -5.87 -19.18 -0.76
C PRO A 177 -5.81 -20.60 -0.22
N SER A 178 -4.64 -21.24 -0.31
CA SER A 178 -4.45 -22.52 0.38
C SER A 178 -4.97 -22.37 1.81
N GLU A 179 -5.54 -23.43 2.39
CA GLU A 179 -6.08 -23.37 3.75
C GLU A 179 -5.05 -22.78 4.75
N ASP A 180 -3.76 -23.01 4.50
CA ASP A 180 -2.63 -22.41 5.23
C ASP A 180 -2.59 -20.87 5.15
N VAL A 181 -2.82 -20.28 3.97
CA VAL A 181 -2.84 -18.82 3.75
C VAL A 181 -4.11 -18.20 4.34
N LYS A 182 -5.27 -18.86 4.22
CA LYS A 182 -6.51 -18.42 4.88
C LYS A 182 -6.34 -18.41 6.40
N TRP A 183 -5.78 -19.48 6.94
CA TRP A 183 -5.49 -19.62 8.37
C TRP A 183 -4.50 -18.54 8.84
N PHE A 184 -3.38 -18.36 8.13
CA PHE A 184 -2.42 -17.33 8.49
C PHE A 184 -3.04 -15.93 8.44
N ASN A 185 -3.77 -15.59 7.38
CA ASN A 185 -4.42 -14.27 7.28
C ASN A 185 -5.45 -14.05 8.40
N ARG A 186 -6.22 -15.08 8.76
CA ARG A 186 -7.21 -15.05 9.84
C ARG A 186 -6.58 -14.85 11.22
N PHE A 187 -5.43 -15.47 11.52
CA PHE A 187 -4.84 -15.42 12.87
C PHE A 187 -3.67 -14.44 13.00
N PHE A 188 -2.97 -14.11 11.91
CA PHE A 188 -1.73 -13.34 11.92
C PHE A 188 -1.65 -12.28 10.80
N GLY A 189 -2.61 -12.24 9.88
CA GLY A 189 -2.59 -11.33 8.74
C GLY A 189 -2.96 -9.89 9.03
N ARG A 190 -3.38 -9.56 10.25
CA ARG A 190 -3.69 -8.19 10.70
C ARG A 190 -3.17 -8.00 12.11
N GLU A 191 -2.76 -6.79 12.47
CA GLU A 191 -2.34 -6.48 13.84
C GLU A 191 -3.48 -6.81 14.81
N SER A 192 -4.72 -6.47 14.46
CA SER A 192 -5.92 -6.77 15.25
C SER A 192 -6.07 -8.25 15.63
N ASN A 193 -5.46 -9.17 14.88
CA ASN A 193 -5.61 -10.61 15.05
C ASN A 193 -4.51 -11.20 15.96
N LEU A 194 -3.45 -10.45 16.26
CA LEU A 194 -2.36 -10.90 17.14
C LEU A 194 -2.78 -10.92 18.62
N LYS A 195 -2.16 -11.83 19.39
CA LYS A 195 -2.29 -11.84 20.86
C LYS A 195 -1.61 -10.60 21.43
N ASN A 196 -2.26 -9.95 22.41
CA ASN A 196 -1.80 -8.72 23.08
C ASN A 196 -1.78 -7.45 22.19
N THR A 197 -2.51 -7.45 21.07
CA THR A 197 -2.74 -6.22 20.32
C THR A 197 -3.46 -5.20 21.19
N ILE A 198 -3.07 -3.94 21.06
CA ILE A 198 -3.74 -2.82 21.70
C ILE A 198 -5.15 -2.73 21.09
N LYS A 199 -6.15 -3.21 21.83
CA LYS A 199 -7.55 -3.15 21.43
C LYS A 199 -8.16 -1.84 21.89
N LEU A 200 -8.94 -1.22 21.01
CA LEU A 200 -10.02 -0.32 21.41
C LEU A 200 -11.28 -1.20 21.57
N ASP A 201 -12.01 -1.02 22.66
CA ASP A 201 -13.01 -1.95 23.23
C ASP A 201 -13.81 -2.85 22.26
N ALA A 202 -13.77 -4.18 22.46
CA ALA A 202 -14.92 -5.13 22.54
C ALA A 202 -14.54 -6.63 22.38
N LYS A 203 -15.37 -7.46 23.04
CA LYS A 203 -15.51 -8.94 23.21
C LYS A 203 -15.61 -9.74 21.89
N GLU A 204 -15.51 -11.07 21.75
CA GLU A 204 -15.27 -12.31 22.55
C GLU A 204 -15.01 -13.45 21.53
N LYS A 205 -14.36 -14.56 21.96
CA LYS A 205 -14.53 -16.02 21.66
C LYS A 205 -14.79 -16.53 20.21
N ASP A 206 -14.39 -17.71 19.74
CA ASP A 206 -13.89 -18.97 20.32
C ASP A 206 -13.11 -19.77 19.24
N LYS A 207 -12.44 -20.85 19.63
CA LYS A 207 -11.62 -21.75 18.78
C LYS A 207 -12.30 -23.11 18.56
N GLU A 208 -12.01 -23.75 17.43
CA GLU A 208 -11.89 -25.21 17.34
C GLU A 208 -10.87 -25.67 16.27
N LYS A 209 -10.36 -26.90 16.46
CA LYS A 209 -9.15 -27.52 15.86
C LYS A 209 -9.49 -28.40 14.65
N GLU A 210 -8.56 -28.59 13.70
CA GLU A 210 -8.05 -29.92 13.30
C GLU A 210 -6.89 -29.91 12.26
N GLN A 211 -6.33 -31.11 12.03
CA GLN A 211 -4.96 -31.43 11.58
C GLN A 211 -4.75 -31.56 10.05
N LYS A 212 -3.44 -31.58 9.71
CA LYS A 212 -2.75 -31.52 8.40
C LYS A 212 -2.93 -32.74 7.47
N ASN A 213 -2.67 -32.50 6.17
CA ASN A 213 -1.70 -33.28 5.39
C ASN A 213 -1.04 -32.46 4.25
N LYS A 214 0.26 -32.70 4.01
CA LYS A 214 1.14 -31.99 3.06
C LYS A 214 1.58 -32.89 1.90
N LYS A 215 1.61 -32.34 0.68
CA LYS A 215 2.46 -32.63 -0.51
C LYS A 215 1.88 -31.73 -1.63
N ASP A 216 2.61 -30.89 -2.38
CA ASP A 216 3.87 -31.09 -3.09
C ASP A 216 4.58 -29.75 -3.37
N ALA A 217 5.92 -29.77 -3.42
CA ALA A 217 6.70 -28.70 -4.04
C ALA A 217 8.05 -29.25 -4.52
N LYS A 218 8.12 -29.67 -5.78
CA LYS A 218 9.38 -29.85 -6.51
C LYS A 218 9.12 -29.79 -8.01
N GLN A 219 9.42 -28.64 -8.61
CA GLN A 219 10.05 -28.47 -9.94
C GLN A 219 9.91 -27.01 -10.38
N ASN A 220 11.00 -26.23 -10.31
CA ASN A 220 11.25 -25.15 -11.27
C ASN A 220 12.69 -24.61 -11.13
N SER A 221 13.65 -25.29 -11.74
CA SER A 221 15.06 -24.88 -11.76
C SER A 221 15.52 -24.72 -13.20
N GLU A 222 15.22 -23.58 -13.84
CA GLU A 222 15.93 -23.17 -15.08
C GLU A 222 15.70 -21.70 -15.51
N LYS A 223 14.63 -21.03 -15.08
CA LYS A 223 14.36 -19.64 -15.51
C LYS A 223 15.24 -18.60 -14.82
N SER A 224 15.72 -17.60 -15.58
CA SER A 224 16.40 -16.42 -15.01
C SER A 224 15.47 -15.67 -14.05
N TRP A 225 16.02 -15.00 -13.03
CA TRP A 225 15.19 -14.27 -12.07
C TRP A 225 14.34 -13.18 -12.73
N TYR A 226 14.87 -12.54 -13.79
CA TYR A 226 14.14 -11.52 -14.55
C TYR A 226 12.97 -12.12 -15.32
N GLU A 227 13.12 -13.31 -15.89
CA GLU A 227 12.08 -14.01 -16.64
C GLU A 227 10.97 -14.48 -15.71
N ARG A 228 11.33 -15.12 -14.58
CA ARG A 228 10.36 -15.48 -13.53
C ARG A 228 9.59 -14.26 -13.04
N LYS A 229 10.28 -13.14 -12.82
CA LYS A 229 9.65 -11.90 -12.38
C LYS A 229 8.69 -11.34 -13.44
N ARG A 230 9.06 -11.35 -14.73
CA ARG A 230 8.17 -10.92 -15.82
C ARG A 230 6.94 -11.80 -15.91
N GLU A 231 7.10 -13.11 -15.84
CA GLU A 231 5.98 -14.06 -15.86
C GLU A 231 5.06 -13.84 -14.66
N LEU A 232 5.61 -13.76 -13.45
CA LEU A 232 4.84 -13.47 -12.23
C LEU A 232 4.05 -12.17 -12.37
N ILE A 233 4.69 -11.09 -12.83
CA ILE A 233 4.04 -9.79 -13.06
C ILE A 233 2.92 -9.91 -14.10
N SER A 234 3.16 -10.66 -15.19
CA SER A 234 2.18 -10.84 -16.26
C SER A 234 0.98 -11.69 -15.86
N SER A 235 1.14 -12.58 -14.87
CA SER A 235 0.08 -13.42 -14.33
C SER A 235 -0.60 -12.84 -13.08
N ASP A 236 -0.05 -11.77 -12.51
CA ASP A 236 -0.53 -11.23 -11.24
C ASP A 236 -1.84 -10.46 -11.44
N TYR A 237 -2.93 -11.02 -10.93
CA TYR A 237 -4.26 -10.45 -11.06
C TYR A 237 -4.35 -9.00 -10.56
N MET A 238 -3.67 -8.65 -9.46
CA MET A 238 -3.73 -7.29 -8.92
C MET A 238 -2.99 -6.30 -9.82
N ILE A 239 -1.83 -6.71 -10.37
CA ILE A 239 -1.10 -5.89 -11.33
C ILE A 239 -1.91 -5.72 -12.62
N LEU A 240 -2.43 -6.80 -13.19
CA LEU A 240 -3.25 -6.76 -14.40
C LEU A 240 -4.47 -5.86 -14.24
N SER A 241 -5.16 -5.99 -13.11
CA SER A 241 -6.28 -5.13 -12.76
C SER A 241 -5.89 -3.66 -12.64
N THR A 242 -4.72 -3.38 -12.06
CA THR A 242 -4.18 -2.02 -11.95
C THR A 242 -3.82 -1.44 -13.31
N VAL A 243 -3.24 -2.25 -14.21
CA VAL A 243 -2.98 -1.83 -15.59
C VAL A 243 -4.28 -1.44 -16.30
N ARG A 244 -5.34 -2.23 -16.15
CA ARG A 244 -6.67 -1.89 -16.69
C ARG A 244 -7.20 -0.58 -16.11
N LEU A 245 -7.09 -0.38 -14.79
CA LEU A 245 -7.48 0.89 -14.15
C LEU A 245 -6.73 2.09 -14.72
N ILE A 246 -5.42 1.97 -14.97
CA ILE A 246 -4.62 3.03 -15.60
C ILE A 246 -5.08 3.32 -17.02
N GLU A 247 -5.36 2.29 -17.83
CA GLU A 247 -5.86 2.45 -19.20
C GLU A 247 -7.24 3.10 -19.23
N MET A 248 -8.14 2.69 -18.35
CA MET A 248 -9.47 3.28 -18.20
C MET A 248 -9.36 4.75 -17.78
N LEU A 249 -8.49 5.08 -16.83
CA LEU A 249 -8.26 6.45 -16.42
C LEU A 249 -7.77 7.33 -17.59
N ASP A 250 -6.79 6.85 -18.35
CA ASP A 250 -6.27 7.54 -19.55
C ASP A 250 -7.40 7.78 -20.59
N LEU A 251 -8.25 6.78 -20.82
CA LEU A 251 -9.37 6.88 -21.76
C LEU A 251 -10.43 7.87 -21.27
N VAL A 252 -10.84 7.81 -20.00
CA VAL A 252 -11.85 8.70 -19.43
C VAL A 252 -11.35 10.13 -19.39
N GLN A 253 -10.08 10.36 -19.05
CA GLN A 253 -9.50 11.71 -19.06
C GLN A 253 -9.51 12.34 -20.46
N LYS A 254 -9.32 11.53 -21.50
CA LYS A 254 -9.42 11.98 -22.91
C LYS A 254 -10.86 12.19 -23.37
N ALA A 255 -11.77 11.30 -23.00
CA ALA A 255 -13.16 11.34 -23.46
C ALA A 255 -14.02 12.35 -22.67
N TYR A 256 -13.78 12.50 -21.37
CA TYR A 256 -14.59 13.29 -20.45
C TYR A 256 -13.72 14.12 -19.48
N PRO A 257 -12.86 15.04 -19.97
CA PRO A 257 -11.92 15.78 -19.13
C PRO A 257 -12.62 16.54 -17.99
N GLU A 258 -13.81 17.09 -18.25
CA GLU A 258 -14.65 17.79 -17.27
C GLU A 258 -15.06 16.93 -16.07
N LYS A 259 -15.25 15.62 -16.27
CA LYS A 259 -15.60 14.66 -15.20
C LYS A 259 -14.38 14.12 -14.45
N THR A 260 -13.17 14.54 -14.83
CA THR A 260 -11.90 14.06 -14.25
C THR A 260 -11.14 15.15 -13.50
N LYS A 261 -11.80 16.25 -13.16
CA LYS A 261 -11.18 17.37 -12.42
C LYS A 261 -10.92 17.04 -10.95
N LYS A 262 -11.74 16.19 -10.33
CA LYS A 262 -11.59 15.78 -8.94
C LYS A 262 -11.32 14.28 -8.84
N ARG A 263 -10.46 13.91 -7.89
CA ARG A 263 -10.15 12.53 -7.55
C ARG A 263 -11.39 11.73 -7.18
N ALA A 264 -12.32 12.32 -6.43
CA ALA A 264 -13.54 11.66 -6.00
C ALA A 264 -14.44 11.27 -7.19
N ASP A 265 -14.55 12.15 -8.18
CA ASP A 265 -15.33 11.91 -9.40
C ASP A 265 -14.68 10.81 -10.25
N ILE A 266 -13.34 10.87 -10.40
CA ILE A 266 -12.55 9.81 -11.04
C ILE A 266 -12.77 8.47 -10.34
N LEU A 267 -12.67 8.45 -9.00
CA LEU A 267 -12.80 7.22 -8.22
C LEU A 267 -14.18 6.61 -8.40
N SER A 268 -15.25 7.41 -8.27
CA SER A 268 -16.63 6.96 -8.48
C SER A 268 -16.83 6.36 -9.87
N LEU A 269 -16.32 7.05 -10.90
CA LEU A 269 -16.44 6.61 -12.29
C LEU A 269 -15.63 5.34 -12.56
N LEU A 270 -14.38 5.28 -12.09
CA LEU A 270 -13.55 4.09 -12.23
C LEU A 270 -14.15 2.90 -11.49
N VAL A 271 -14.65 3.06 -10.26
CA VAL A 271 -15.33 1.99 -9.51
C VAL A 271 -16.59 1.52 -10.24
N THR A 272 -17.35 2.43 -10.86
CA THR A 272 -18.55 2.06 -11.62
C THR A 272 -18.20 1.25 -12.87
N LEU A 273 -17.14 1.63 -13.58
CA LEU A 273 -16.72 0.94 -14.80
C LEU A 273 -15.90 -0.33 -14.51
N PHE A 274 -15.16 -0.33 -13.40
CA PHE A 274 -14.32 -1.42 -12.97
C PHE A 274 -15.17 -2.34 -12.10
N ASN A 275 -15.81 -3.34 -12.69
CA ASN A 275 -16.50 -4.38 -11.94
C ASN A 275 -15.53 -5.55 -11.65
N PRO A 276 -14.95 -5.67 -10.43
CA PRO A 276 -14.11 -6.81 -10.06
C PRO A 276 -14.93 -8.11 -9.83
N GLY A 277 -16.26 -8.03 -9.93
CA GLY A 277 -17.21 -9.11 -9.74
C GLY A 277 -17.67 -9.81 -11.02
N ASP A 278 -17.72 -9.10 -12.16
CA ASP A 278 -18.15 -9.70 -13.42
C ASP A 278 -16.99 -10.48 -14.03
N SER A 279 -17.01 -11.79 -13.85
CA SER A 279 -16.68 -12.64 -14.99
C SER A 279 -17.60 -12.20 -16.11
N LEU A 280 -17.05 -11.62 -17.18
CA LEU A 280 -17.77 -11.53 -18.44
C LEU A 280 -18.22 -12.95 -18.76
N ASP A 281 -19.51 -13.24 -18.55
CA ASP A 281 -20.11 -14.41 -19.15
C ASP A 281 -19.93 -14.23 -20.65
N ILE A 282 -19.13 -15.11 -21.25
CA ILE A 282 -18.79 -15.09 -22.67
C ILE A 282 -20.07 -15.19 -23.53
N GLU A 283 -21.21 -15.55 -22.93
CA GLU A 283 -22.53 -15.57 -23.56
C GLU A 283 -23.22 -14.19 -23.71
N GLU A 284 -22.78 -13.14 -23.01
CA GLU A 284 -23.38 -11.79 -23.15
C GLU A 284 -22.74 -10.93 -24.25
N LEU A 285 -21.68 -11.42 -24.90
CA LEU A 285 -21.16 -10.84 -26.16
C LEU A 285 -21.76 -11.56 -27.37
N LYS A 286 -23.05 -11.35 -27.60
CA LYS A 286 -23.61 -11.50 -28.95
C LYS A 286 -23.25 -10.26 -29.77
N MET A 287 -22.17 -10.38 -30.55
CA MET A 287 -22.07 -9.79 -31.89
C MET A 287 -22.17 -10.92 -32.90
#